data_AF-A0A8X7C795-F1
#
_entry.id   AF-A0A8X7C795-F1
#
_cell.length_a   1.000
_cell.length_b   1.000
_cell.length_c   1.000
_cell.angle_alpha   90.00
_cell.angle_beta   90.00
_cell.angle_gamma   90.00
#
_symmetry.space_group_name_H-M   'P 1'
#
loop_
_entity.id
_entity.type
_entity.pdbx_description
1 polymer ?
#
loop_
_entity_poly.entity_id
_entity_poly.type
_entity_poly.pdbx_seq_one_letter_code
_entity_poly.pdbx_strand_id
1 'polypeptide(L)'
;MPFSDIRFRKVLFFHMDDNESEALEYLKIVLEVACDYGLEINFKKRQFLHDKIEFLGLIIENGRLFPSPSKTKAVINYPDLKNIKVVRRFLVLTGYFRKILPSYSTIEKPLSDLLRKNSSFQF
;
A
#
# COMPACT_ATOMS: atom_id res chain seq x y z
N MET A 1 8.07 26.52 -15.14
CA MET A 1 6.94 26.05 -14.31
C MET A 1 7.33 24.73 -13.65
N PRO A 2 7.17 24.56 -12.32
CA PRO A 2 7.86 23.48 -11.57
C PRO A 2 7.19 22.10 -11.67
N PHE A 3 6.36 21.85 -12.69
CA PHE A 3 5.58 20.61 -12.81
C PHE A 3 5.75 19.87 -14.14
N SER A 4 6.70 20.29 -14.99
CA SER A 4 6.88 19.74 -16.34
C SER A 4 7.34 18.27 -16.39
N ASP A 5 7.68 17.66 -15.25
CA ASP A 5 8.20 16.27 -15.20
C ASP A 5 7.43 15.31 -14.27
N ILE A 6 6.26 15.70 -13.74
CA ILE A 6 5.47 14.80 -12.90
C ILE A 6 4.53 13.95 -13.76
N ARG A 7 4.95 12.71 -14.06
CA ARG A 7 4.08 11.71 -14.68
C ARG A 7 3.30 10.94 -13.61
N PHE A 8 2.05 11.32 -13.37
CA PHE A 8 1.14 10.51 -12.55
C PHE A 8 0.74 9.24 -13.31
N ARG A 9 1.26 8.07 -12.90
CA ARG A 9 0.89 6.77 -13.50
C ARG A 9 -0.37 6.15 -12.90
N LYS A 10 -0.67 6.46 -11.63
CA LYS A 10 -1.85 5.97 -10.89
C LYS A 10 -2.25 7.04 -9.88
N VAL A 11 -3.51 7.45 -9.92
CA VAL A 11 -4.12 8.41 -8.99
C VAL A 11 -5.33 7.74 -8.36
N LEU A 12 -5.58 8.03 -7.09
CA LEU A 12 -6.70 7.50 -6.35
C LEU A 12 -7.40 8.63 -5.59
N PHE A 13 -8.72 8.70 -5.77
CA PHE A 13 -9.61 9.62 -5.08
C PHE A 13 -10.47 8.81 -4.10
N PHE A 14 -10.59 9.32 -2.88
CA PHE A 14 -11.47 8.75 -1.86
C PHE A 14 -12.41 9.83 -1.34
N HIS A 15 -13.66 9.42 -1.13
CA HIS A 15 -14.65 10.18 -0.39
C HIS A 15 -15.02 9.33 0.83
N MET A 16 -15.00 9.94 2.03
CA MET A 16 -15.20 9.21 3.29
C MET A 16 -16.65 9.16 3.74
N ASP A 17 -17.53 9.96 3.15
CA ASP A 17 -18.93 10.02 3.57
C ASP A 17 -19.80 9.11 2.71
N ASP A 18 -20.90 8.62 3.29
CA ASP A 18 -21.84 7.68 2.65
C ASP A 18 -22.77 8.38 1.62
N ASN A 19 -22.49 9.65 1.27
CA ASN A 19 -23.31 10.42 0.35
C ASN A 19 -22.79 10.32 -1.08
N GLU A 20 -23.39 9.41 -1.85
CA GLU A 20 -23.05 9.18 -3.26
C GLU A 20 -23.18 10.45 -4.12
N SER A 21 -24.19 11.30 -3.85
CA SER A 21 -24.42 12.52 -4.64
C SER A 21 -23.27 13.53 -4.46
N GLU A 22 -22.80 13.68 -3.23
CA GLU A 22 -21.67 14.55 -2.90
C GLU A 22 -20.35 13.98 -3.46
N ALA A 23 -20.16 12.66 -3.38
CA ALA A 23 -19.01 11.98 -3.99
C ALA A 23 -18.91 12.25 -5.49
N LEU A 24 -20.04 12.23 -6.21
CA LEU A 24 -20.12 12.51 -7.64
C LEU A 24 -19.80 13.98 -7.96
N GLU A 25 -20.23 14.91 -7.11
CA GLU A 25 -19.93 16.33 -7.27
C GLU A 25 -18.43 16.61 -7.10
N TYR A 26 -17.79 16.05 -6.06
CA TYR A 26 -16.34 16.15 -5.90
C TYR A 26 -15.59 15.49 -7.06
N LEU A 27 -16.04 14.33 -7.52
CA LEU A 27 -15.42 13.68 -8.68
C LEU A 27 -15.49 14.59 -9.92
N LYS A 28 -16.63 15.25 -10.16
CA LYS A 28 -16.77 16.20 -11.27
C LYS A 28 -15.76 17.34 -11.16
N ILE A 29 -15.67 18.00 -10.00
CA ILE A 29 -14.72 19.11 -9.76
C ILE A 29 -13.28 18.67 -10.02
N VAL A 30 -12.90 17.50 -9.49
CA VAL A 30 -11.56 16.93 -9.68
C VAL A 30 -11.26 16.68 -11.16
N LEU A 31 -12.22 16.14 -11.90
CA LEU A 31 -12.06 15.87 -13.34
C LEU A 31 -11.96 17.16 -14.16
N GLU A 32 -12.75 18.19 -13.81
CA GLU A 32 -12.69 19.51 -14.45
C GLU A 32 -11.32 20.16 -14.24
N VAL A 33 -10.85 20.20 -12.98
CA VAL A 33 -9.50 20.71 -12.67
C VAL A 33 -8.44 19.90 -13.41
N ALA A 34 -8.54 18.57 -13.45
CA ALA A 34 -7.59 17.75 -14.18
C ALA A 34 -7.53 18.11 -15.67
N CYS A 35 -8.69 18.34 -16.30
CA CYS A 35 -8.79 18.80 -17.69
C CYS A 35 -8.15 20.18 -17.90
N ASP A 36 -8.39 21.13 -16.99
CA ASP A 36 -7.83 22.49 -17.07
C ASP A 36 -6.29 22.49 -17.04
N TYR A 37 -5.69 21.54 -16.31
CA TYR A 37 -4.23 21.35 -16.27
C TYR A 37 -3.70 20.40 -17.36
N GLY A 38 -4.52 19.99 -18.32
CA GLY A 38 -4.13 19.14 -19.45
C GLY A 38 -3.85 17.68 -19.09
N LEU A 39 -4.42 17.17 -17.99
CA LEU A 39 -4.31 15.75 -17.62
C LEU A 39 -5.29 14.91 -18.43
N GLU A 40 -4.75 14.00 -19.24
CA GLU A 40 -5.55 12.98 -19.91
C GLU A 40 -5.79 11.78 -19.00
N ILE A 41 -7.05 11.41 -18.85
CA ILE A 41 -7.42 10.29 -17.99
C ILE A 41 -7.80 9.09 -18.89
N ASN A 42 -7.26 7.91 -18.60
CA ASN A 42 -7.54 6.71 -19.39
C ASN A 42 -8.81 6.01 -18.87
N PHE A 43 -9.97 6.19 -19.53
CA PHE A 43 -11.26 5.59 -19.15
C PHE A 43 -11.23 4.06 -19.03
N LYS A 44 -10.38 3.37 -19.80
CA LYS A 44 -10.29 1.90 -19.78
C LYS A 44 -9.60 1.34 -18.51
N LYS A 45 -8.91 2.17 -17.73
CA LYS A 45 -8.14 1.75 -16.55
C LYS A 45 -8.72 2.23 -15.22
N ARG A 46 -9.91 2.85 -15.25
CA ARG A 46 -10.51 3.48 -14.08
C ARG A 46 -11.41 2.49 -13.35
N GLN A 47 -11.44 2.62 -12.04
CA GLN A 47 -12.39 1.97 -11.15
C GLN A 47 -13.11 3.11 -10.43
N PHE A 48 -14.41 3.23 -10.61
CA PHE A 48 -15.25 4.23 -9.96
C PHE A 48 -16.24 3.53 -9.04
N LEU A 49 -16.56 4.17 -7.90
CA LEU A 49 -17.62 3.73 -6.99
C LEU A 49 -17.50 2.24 -6.61
N HIS A 50 -16.32 1.84 -6.13
CA HIS A 50 -16.09 0.48 -5.64
C HIS A 50 -15.82 0.52 -4.14
N ASP A 51 -16.54 -0.31 -3.39
CA ASP A 51 -16.32 -0.50 -1.95
C ASP A 51 -14.96 -1.13 -1.65
N LYS A 52 -14.38 -1.84 -2.63
CA LYS A 52 -13.10 -2.53 -2.54
C LYS A 52 -12.25 -2.28 -3.79
N ILE A 53 -11.06 -1.74 -3.59
CA ILE A 53 -10.09 -1.50 -4.68
C ILE A 53 -8.68 -1.96 -4.32
N GLU A 54 -7.90 -2.41 -5.31
CA GLU A 54 -6.47 -2.66 -5.13
C GLU A 54 -5.65 -1.49 -5.71
N PHE A 55 -4.92 -0.78 -4.84
CA PHE A 55 -4.09 0.35 -5.21
C PHE A 55 -2.67 0.22 -4.64
N LEU A 56 -1.65 0.32 -5.51
CA LEU A 56 -0.22 0.21 -5.15
C LEU A 56 0.15 -1.05 -4.33
N GLY A 57 -0.62 -2.13 -4.47
CA GLY A 57 -0.42 -3.37 -3.72
C GLY A 57 -1.07 -3.36 -2.33
N LEU A 58 -1.97 -2.42 -2.06
CA LEU A 58 -2.88 -2.40 -0.92
C LEU A 58 -4.30 -2.60 -1.40
N ILE A 59 -5.08 -3.35 -0.65
CA ILE A 59 -6.53 -3.40 -0.80
C ILE A 59 -7.10 -2.33 0.13
N ILE A 60 -8.00 -1.51 -0.39
CA ILE A 60 -8.70 -0.48 0.38
C ILE A 60 -10.17 -0.84 0.35
N GLU A 61 -10.75 -1.01 1.53
CA GLU A 61 -12.11 -1.53 1.72
C GLU A 61 -12.72 -0.92 2.97
N ASN A 62 -13.85 -0.23 2.85
CA ASN A 62 -14.60 0.38 3.96
C ASN A 62 -13.73 1.23 4.92
N GLY A 63 -12.89 2.11 4.35
CA GLY A 63 -11.96 2.96 5.11
C GLY A 63 -10.79 2.23 5.76
N ARG A 64 -10.63 0.92 5.51
CA ARG A 64 -9.53 0.10 6.03
C ARG A 64 -8.54 -0.27 4.94
N LEU A 65 -7.28 -0.41 5.34
CA LEU A 65 -6.18 -0.81 4.47
C LEU A 65 -5.79 -2.26 4.76
N PHE A 66 -5.62 -3.04 3.71
CA PHE A 66 -5.22 -4.44 3.78
C PHE A 66 -4.05 -4.71 2.83
N PRO A 67 -3.13 -5.62 3.17
CA PRO A 67 -2.14 -6.12 2.24
C PRO A 67 -2.80 -6.83 1.04
N SER A 68 -2.41 -6.50 -0.19
CA SER A 68 -2.89 -7.27 -1.35
C SER A 68 -2.27 -8.68 -1.40
N PRO A 69 -2.99 -9.69 -1.93
CA PRO A 69 -2.43 -11.01 -2.21
C PRO A 69 -1.16 -10.95 -3.08
N SER A 70 -1.11 -10.00 -4.01
CA SER A 70 0.05 -9.79 -4.89
C SER A 70 1.30 -9.40 -4.11
N LYS A 71 1.17 -8.65 -3.01
CA LYS A 71 2.26 -8.25 -2.11
C LYS A 71 2.54 -9.26 -1.00
N THR A 72 1.55 -10.02 -0.52
CA THR A 72 1.76 -11.01 0.54
C THR A 72 2.35 -12.32 0.04
N LYS A 73 2.21 -12.65 -1.25
CA LYS A 73 2.74 -13.89 -1.84
C LYS A 73 4.23 -14.11 -1.56
N ALA A 74 5.04 -13.06 -1.60
CA ALA A 74 6.48 -13.17 -1.33
C ALA A 74 6.79 -13.47 0.14
N VAL A 75 5.94 -13.02 1.08
CA VAL A 75 6.06 -13.33 2.51
C VAL A 75 5.60 -14.75 2.80
N ILE A 76 4.48 -15.17 2.21
CA ILE A 76 3.90 -16.51 2.40
C ILE A 76 4.86 -17.60 1.89
N ASN A 77 5.48 -17.36 0.73
CA ASN A 77 6.42 -18.32 0.12
C ASN A 77 7.87 -18.08 0.55
N TYR A 78 8.10 -17.26 1.58
CA TYR A 78 9.45 -16.96 2.00
C TYR A 78 10.11 -18.21 2.60
N PRO A 79 11.37 -18.53 2.25
CA PRO A 79 12.04 -19.71 2.76
C PRO A 79 12.26 -19.63 4.27
N ASP A 80 12.40 -20.79 4.91
CA ASP A 80 12.72 -20.90 6.33
C ASP A 80 13.86 -19.98 6.76
N LEU A 81 13.66 -19.32 7.90
CA LEU A 81 14.60 -18.38 8.47
C LEU A 81 15.78 -19.13 9.11
N LYS A 82 16.72 -19.65 8.31
CA LYS A 82 17.81 -20.51 8.78
C LYS A 82 19.09 -19.79 9.23
N ASN A 83 19.19 -18.48 8.99
CA ASN A 83 20.35 -17.69 9.42
C ASN A 83 20.03 -16.20 9.53
N ILE A 84 20.93 -15.45 10.18
CA ILE A 84 20.83 -14.01 10.41
C ILE A 84 20.67 -13.21 9.10
N LYS A 85 21.36 -13.61 8.01
CA LYS A 85 21.24 -12.91 6.71
C LYS A 85 19.82 -13.05 6.15
N VAL A 86 19.23 -14.24 6.27
CA VAL A 86 17.85 -14.54 5.81
C VAL A 86 16.83 -13.79 6.67
N VAL A 87 17.01 -13.77 8.00
CA VAL A 87 16.16 -12.98 8.92
C VAL A 87 16.19 -11.50 8.58
N ARG A 88 17.37 -10.91 8.34
CA ARG A 88 17.49 -9.51 7.96
C ARG A 88 16.75 -9.20 6.65
N ARG A 89 16.89 -10.06 5.64
CA ARG A 89 16.17 -9.91 4.36
C ARG A 89 14.65 -10.03 4.55
N PHE A 90 14.20 -10.94 5.41
CA PHE A 90 12.78 -11.09 5.73
C PHE A 90 12.21 -9.83 6.39
N LEU A 91 12.91 -9.27 7.38
CA LEU A 91 12.48 -8.03 8.04
C LEU A 91 12.39 -6.83 7.09
N VAL A 92 13.32 -6.73 6.12
CA VAL A 92 13.24 -5.71 5.07
C VAL A 92 12.00 -5.91 4.20
N LEU A 93 11.70 -7.16 3.82
CA LEU A 93 10.52 -7.50 3.03
C LEU A 93 9.22 -7.16 3.79
N THR A 94 9.10 -7.59 5.05
CA THR A 94 7.89 -7.39 5.85
C THR A 94 7.72 -5.96 6.36
N GLY A 95 8.80 -5.16 6.37
CA GLY A 95 8.76 -3.76 6.78
C GLY A 95 7.78 -2.89 6.00
N TYR A 96 7.46 -3.28 4.75
CA TYR A 96 6.40 -2.63 3.96
C TYR A 96 5.04 -2.61 4.68
N PHE A 97 4.73 -3.65 5.46
CA PHE A 97 3.44 -3.81 6.13
C PHE A 97 3.34 -3.07 7.47
N ARG A 98 4.41 -2.43 7.96
CA ARG A 98 4.47 -1.80 9.29
C ARG A 98 3.34 -0.78 9.54
N LYS A 99 2.93 -0.03 8.51
CA LYS A 99 1.87 0.99 8.62
C LYS A 99 0.45 0.42 8.56
N ILE A 100 0.31 -0.85 8.14
CA ILE A 100 -0.99 -1.46 7.81
C ILE A 100 -1.33 -2.54 8.84
N LEU A 101 -0.33 -3.30 9.31
CA LEU A 101 -0.53 -4.36 10.29
C LEU A 101 -0.51 -3.79 11.72
N PRO A 102 -1.61 -3.96 12.48
CA PRO A 102 -1.61 -3.64 13.91
C PRO A 102 -0.54 -4.44 14.63
N SER A 103 0.14 -3.82 15.59
CA SER A 103 1.15 -4.48 16.43
C SER A 103 2.31 -5.13 15.68
N TYR A 104 2.62 -4.67 14.45
CA TYR A 104 3.75 -5.17 13.67
C TYR A 104 5.07 -5.15 14.44
N SER A 105 5.32 -4.10 15.24
CA SER A 105 6.50 -3.98 16.09
C SER A 105 6.63 -5.13 17.09
N THR A 106 5.52 -5.62 17.62
CA THR A 106 5.48 -6.74 18.57
C THR A 106 5.81 -8.06 17.86
N ILE A 107 5.32 -8.24 16.64
CA ILE A 107 5.55 -9.44 15.83
C ILE A 107 6.99 -9.49 15.31
N GLU A 108 7.56 -8.35 14.88
CA GLU A 108 8.92 -8.29 14.33
C GLU A 108 10.02 -8.33 15.40
N LYS A 109 9.67 -8.08 16.66
CA LYS A 109 10.64 -7.92 17.76
C LYS A 109 11.52 -9.16 18.00
N PRO A 110 10.97 -10.39 18.10
CA PRO A 110 11.80 -11.59 18.28
C PRO A 110 12.83 -11.74 17.15
N LEU A 111 12.41 -11.48 15.90
CA LEU A 111 13.29 -11.55 14.74
C LEU A 111 14.35 -10.44 14.73
N SER A 112 13.98 -9.24 15.18
CA SER A 112 14.91 -8.11 15.30
C SER A 112 15.94 -8.34 16.41
N ASP A 113 15.57 -9.03 17.48
CA ASP A 113 16.45 -9.37 18.59
C ASP A 113 17.54 -10.37 18.18
N LEU A 114 17.24 -11.29 17.25
CA LEU A 114 18.23 -12.18 16.60
C LEU A 114 19.28 -11.44 15.76
N LEU A 115 19.08 -10.16 15.46
CA LEU A 115 20.05 -9.33 14.71
C LEU A 115 21.01 -8.54 15.62
N ARG A 116 20.82 -8.58 16.94
CA ARG A 116 21.65 -7.83 17.88
C ARG A 116 23.03 -8.48 18.04
N LYS A 117 24.04 -7.67 18.40
CA LYS A 117 25.36 -8.22 18.75
C LYS A 117 25.20 -9.15 19.96
N ASN A 118 25.83 -10.32 19.92
CA ASN A 118 25.81 -11.37 20.95
C ASN A 118 24.50 -12.17 21.12
N SER A 119 23.56 -12.11 20.17
CA SER A 119 22.41 -13.04 20.18
C SER A 119 22.79 -14.40 19.58
N SER A 120 22.51 -15.49 20.29
CA SER A 120 22.56 -16.83 19.72
C SER A 120 21.35 -17.04 18.80
N PHE A 121 21.61 -17.50 17.58
CA PHE A 121 20.54 -17.83 16.63
C PHE A 121 19.91 -19.17 17.02
N GLN A 122 18.78 -19.13 17.73
CA GLN A 122 18.02 -20.31 18.14
C GLN A 122 16.56 -20.12 17.76
N PHE A 123 15.96 -21.15 17.17
CA PHE A 123 14.55 -21.23 16.79
C PHE A 123 13.80 -22.12 17.77
#